data_AF-A0A4Y8CBJ5-F1
#
_entry.id   AF-A0A4Y8CBJ5-F1
#
_cell.length_a   1.000
_cell.length_b   1.000
_cell.length_c   1.000
_cell.angle_alpha   90.00
_cell.angle_beta   90.00
_cell.angle_gamma   90.00
#
_symmetry.space_group_name_H-M   'P 1'
#
loop_
_entity.id
_entity.type
_entity.pdbx_description
1 polymer ?
#
loop_
_entity_poly.entity_id
_entity_poly.type
_entity_poly.pdbx_seq_one_letter_code
_entity_poly.pdbx_strand_id
1 'polypeptide(L)'
;MQINLLNDFIKAYENTYSVSFDDSFKGCIQELCKELNEPFMHASYALENELKELVFSLDKNVNIAIIGQFSSGKSSLLNLILGCDCLPTGVVPVTFKPTFLRYAKE
;
A
#
# COMPACT_ATOMS: atom_id res chain seq x y z
N MET A 1 14.39 14.67 37.84
CA MET A 1 14.78 13.56 36.94
C MET A 1 13.74 12.43 36.94
N GLN A 2 13.31 11.91 38.09
CA GLN A 2 12.28 10.84 38.15
C GLN A 2 10.89 11.24 37.63
N ILE A 3 10.43 12.48 37.89
CA ILE A 3 9.13 12.97 37.40
C ILE A 3 9.11 13.07 35.86
N ASN A 4 10.23 13.45 35.24
CA ASN A 4 10.33 13.52 33.79
C ASN A 4 10.25 12.13 33.17
N LEU A 5 10.94 11.14 33.74
CA LEU A 5 10.85 9.74 33.30
C LEU A 5 9.41 9.22 33.34
N LEU A 6 8.67 9.54 34.41
CA LEU A 6 7.28 9.10 34.57
C LEU A 6 6.36 9.79 33.55
N ASN A 7 6.57 11.07 33.31
CA ASN A 7 5.84 11.82 32.29
C ASN A 7 6.15 11.32 30.87
N ASP A 8 7.41 10.97 30.60
CA ASP A 8 7.82 10.43 29.30
C ASP A 8 7.20 9.04 29.08
N PHE A 9 7.12 8.22 30.13
CA PHE A 9 6.44 6.93 30.08
C PHE A 9 4.94 7.07 29.81
N ILE A 10 4.25 7.97 30.54
CA ILE A 10 2.81 8.23 30.33
C ILE A 10 2.57 8.71 28.90
N LYS A 11 3.37 9.67 28.41
CA LYS A 11 3.26 10.17 27.03
C LYS A 11 3.51 9.08 26.00
N ALA A 12 4.49 8.20 26.20
CA ALA A 12 4.75 7.10 25.28
C ALA A 12 3.54 6.15 25.20
N TYR A 13 2.91 5.85 26.34
CA TYR A 13 1.71 5.03 26.38
C TYR A 13 0.51 5.73 25.70
N GLU A 14 0.24 7.00 26.02
CA GLU A 14 -0.84 7.78 25.43
C GLU A 14 -0.70 7.90 23.91
N ASN A 15 0.51 8.18 23.41
CA ASN A 15 0.78 8.28 21.98
C ASN A 15 0.60 6.94 21.24
N THR A 16 0.78 5.82 21.94
CA THR A 16 0.68 4.47 21.34
C THR A 16 -0.74 3.93 21.38
N TYR A 17 -1.44 4.11 22.50
CA TYR A 17 -2.72 3.44 22.79
C TYR A 17 -3.90 4.40 23.03
N SER A 18 -3.67 5.71 23.15
CA SER A 18 -4.73 6.71 23.38
C SER A 18 -4.82 7.73 22.24
N VAL A 19 -4.33 7.38 21.05
CA VAL A 19 -4.51 8.20 19.85
C VAL A 19 -5.94 8.06 19.31
N SER A 20 -6.56 9.18 18.96
CA SER A 20 -7.85 9.26 18.28
C SER A 20 -7.63 9.52 16.79
N PHE A 21 -8.38 8.83 15.93
CA PHE A 21 -8.36 9.04 14.48
C PHE A 21 -9.61 9.79 14.03
N ASP A 22 -9.61 10.29 12.78
CA ASP A 22 -10.78 10.94 12.19
C ASP A 22 -11.81 9.92 11.66
N ASP A 23 -13.02 10.37 11.34
CA ASP A 23 -14.10 9.51 10.81
C ASP A 23 -13.91 9.16 9.32
N SER A 24 -12.73 9.42 8.76
CA SER A 24 -12.43 9.08 7.37
C SER A 24 -12.22 7.57 7.24
N PHE A 25 -12.34 7.02 6.02
CA PHE A 25 -12.02 5.61 5.78
C PHE A 25 -10.60 5.26 6.27
N LYS A 26 -9.64 6.17 6.10
CA LYS A 26 -8.27 6.00 6.60
C LYS A 26 -8.24 5.94 8.13
N GLY A 27 -8.92 6.86 8.79
CA GLY A 27 -9.00 6.91 10.25
C GLY A 27 -9.65 5.66 10.84
N CYS A 28 -10.73 5.15 10.25
CA CYS A 28 -11.35 3.89 10.68
C CYS A 28 -10.40 2.69 10.56
N ILE A 29 -9.63 2.58 9.46
CA ILE A 29 -8.66 1.49 9.31
C ILE A 29 -7.53 1.65 10.34
N GLN A 30 -7.07 2.89 10.60
CA GLN A 30 -6.04 3.14 11.60
C GLN A 30 -6.51 2.81 13.02
N GLU A 31 -7.77 3.06 13.34
CA GLU A 31 -8.40 2.67 14.61
C GLU A 31 -8.44 1.15 14.76
N LEU A 32 -8.85 0.42 13.71
CA LEU A 32 -8.81 -1.03 13.68
C LEU A 32 -7.38 -1.58 13.84
N CYS A 33 -6.39 -0.97 13.18
CA CYS A 33 -4.97 -1.34 13.36
C CYS A 33 -4.51 -1.16 14.81
N LYS A 34 -4.98 -0.11 15.48
CA LYS A 34 -4.65 0.17 16.88
C LYS A 34 -5.26 -0.87 17.81
N GLU A 35 -6.55 -1.18 17.66
CA GLU A 35 -7.24 -2.20 18.46
C GLU A 35 -6.57 -3.58 18.29
N LEU A 36 -6.19 -3.94 17.08
CA LEU A 36 -5.53 -5.23 16.81
C LEU A 36 -4.09 -5.30 17.32
N ASN A 37 -3.42 -4.16 17.49
CA ASN A 37 -2.08 -4.08 18.08
C ASN A 37 -2.12 -4.05 19.62
N GLU A 38 -3.29 -4.13 20.26
CA GLU A 38 -3.35 -4.23 21.71
C GLU A 38 -2.67 -5.53 22.20
N PRO A 39 -1.92 -5.47 23.32
CA PRO A 39 -1.02 -6.57 23.73
C PRO A 39 -1.69 -7.93 23.92
N PHE A 40 -3.01 -7.97 24.11
CA PHE A 40 -3.78 -9.19 24.33
C PHE A 40 -4.32 -9.84 23.04
N MET A 41 -4.34 -9.13 21.91
CA MET A 41 -4.89 -9.65 20.66
C MET A 41 -3.93 -10.61 19.94
N HIS A 42 -2.66 -10.63 20.35
CA HIS A 42 -1.61 -11.50 19.80
C HIS A 42 -1.62 -11.56 18.26
N ALA A 43 -1.79 -10.40 17.62
CA ALA A 43 -1.80 -10.31 16.17
C ALA A 43 -0.48 -10.86 15.60
N SER A 44 -0.58 -11.65 14.53
CA SER A 44 0.61 -12.13 13.84
C SER A 44 1.34 -10.94 13.18
N TYR A 45 2.67 -11.02 13.11
CA TYR A 45 3.48 -10.04 12.39
C TYR A 45 3.03 -9.87 10.92
N ALA A 46 2.54 -10.93 10.28
CA ALA A 46 1.99 -10.87 8.93
C ALA A 46 0.73 -9.99 8.85
N LEU A 47 -0.19 -10.14 9.81
CA LEU A 47 -1.40 -9.32 9.89
C LEU A 47 -1.06 -7.86 10.15
N GLU A 48 -0.13 -7.58 11.05
CA GLU A 48 0.34 -6.22 11.33
C GLU A 48 0.89 -5.54 10.07
N ASN A 49 1.67 -6.27 9.26
CA ASN A 49 2.20 -5.76 8.01
C ASN A 49 1.11 -5.54 6.95
N GLU A 50 0.17 -6.47 6.80
CA GLU A 50 -0.93 -6.33 5.84
C GLU A 50 -1.77 -5.09 6.14
N LEU A 51 -2.09 -4.87 7.42
CA LEU A 51 -2.83 -3.69 7.88
C LEU A 51 -2.07 -2.38 7.63
N LYS A 52 -0.76 -2.36 7.89
CA LYS A 52 0.11 -1.22 7.54
C LYS A 52 0.13 -0.96 6.04
N GLU A 53 0.21 -2.01 5.22
CA GLU A 53 0.17 -1.89 3.76
C GLU A 53 -1.17 -1.37 3.26
N LEU A 54 -2.29 -1.80 3.85
CA LEU A 54 -3.63 -1.29 3.53
C LEU A 54 -3.75 0.21 3.81
N VAL A 55 -3.36 0.68 5.00
CA VAL A 55 -3.37 2.12 5.33
C VAL A 55 -2.48 2.89 4.33
N PHE A 56 -1.29 2.36 4.05
CA PHE A 56 -0.35 3.00 3.13
C PHE A 56 -0.82 2.97 1.68
N SER A 57 -1.68 2.01 1.29
CA SER A 57 -2.23 1.92 -0.06
C SER A 57 -3.19 3.08 -0.39
N LEU A 58 -3.82 3.68 0.62
CA LEU A 58 -4.74 4.81 0.46
C LEU A 58 -4.04 6.07 -0.03
N ASP A 59 -2.76 6.23 0.30
CA ASP A 59 -1.95 7.38 -0.13
C ASP A 59 -1.17 7.09 -1.44
N LYS A 60 -1.28 5.86 -1.99
CA LYS A 60 -0.59 5.45 -3.23
C LYS A 60 -1.46 5.61 -4.46
N ASN A 61 -0.81 5.67 -5.61
CA ASN A 61 -1.49 5.57 -6.91
C ASN A 61 -2.28 4.27 -7.00
N VAL A 62 -3.50 4.35 -7.54
CA VAL A 62 -4.35 3.19 -7.83
C VAL A 62 -3.62 2.27 -8.80
N ASN A 63 -3.47 1.00 -8.44
CA ASN A 63 -2.90 -0.01 -9.32
C ASN A 63 -3.99 -0.59 -10.21
N ILE A 64 -3.83 -0.48 -11.53
CA ILE A 64 -4.73 -1.08 -12.53
C ILE A 64 -3.98 -2.18 -13.26
N ALA A 65 -4.52 -3.41 -13.22
CA ALA A 65 -3.95 -4.55 -13.92
C ALA A 65 -4.60 -4.73 -15.30
N ILE A 66 -3.78 -4.87 -16.35
CA ILE A 66 -4.25 -5.23 -17.69
C ILE A 66 -4.06 -6.73 -17.89
N ILE A 67 -5.17 -7.47 -17.94
CA ILE A 67 -5.20 -8.93 -18.03
C ILE A 67 -5.79 -9.34 -19.37
N GLY A 68 -5.24 -10.38 -20.00
CA GLY A 68 -5.76 -10.89 -21.25
C GLY A 68 -4.91 -12.02 -21.82
N GLN A 69 -5.51 -12.83 -22.69
CA GLN A 69 -4.89 -14.02 -23.28
C GLN A 69 -3.59 -13.71 -24.03
N PHE A 70 -2.72 -14.70 -24.21
CA PHE A 70 -1.51 -14.54 -24.99
C PHE A 70 -1.80 -13.92 -26.37
N SER A 71 -1.00 -12.93 -26.78
CA SER A 71 -1.15 -12.19 -28.05
C SER A 71 -2.50 -11.44 -28.25
N SER A 72 -3.26 -11.14 -27.19
CA SER A 72 -4.54 -10.41 -27.29
C SER A 72 -4.44 -8.89 -27.57
N GLY A 73 -3.27 -8.38 -27.98
CA GLY A 73 -3.08 -6.96 -28.26
C GLY A 73 -2.84 -6.05 -27.05
N LYS A 74 -2.58 -6.59 -25.85
CA LYS A 74 -2.31 -5.79 -24.62
C LYS A 74 -1.15 -4.81 -24.78
N SER A 75 -0.01 -5.27 -25.29
CA SER A 75 1.17 -4.43 -25.48
C SER A 75 0.87 -3.29 -26.46
N SER A 76 0.11 -3.57 -27.52
CA SER A 76 -0.32 -2.56 -28.49
C SER A 76 -1.23 -1.52 -27.86
N LEU A 77 -2.21 -1.93 -27.03
CA LEU A 77 -3.07 -1.02 -26.29
C LEU A 77 -2.26 -0.14 -25.32
N LEU A 78 -1.29 -0.72 -24.62
CA LEU A 78 -0.43 0.04 -23.71
C LEU A 78 0.48 1.03 -24.45
N ASN A 79 1.05 0.66 -25.60
CA ASN A 79 1.82 1.58 -26.45
C ASN A 79 0.95 2.76 -26.92
N LEU A 80 -0.31 2.51 -27.28
CA LEU A 80 -1.25 3.58 -27.65
C LEU A 80 -1.53 4.54 -26.47
N ILE A 81 -1.69 4.02 -25.25
CA ILE A 81 -1.85 4.85 -24.04
C ILE A 81 -0.60 5.69 -23.77
N LEU A 82 0.59 5.11 -24.01
CA LEU A 82 1.87 5.77 -23.77
C LEU A 82 2.26 6.73 -24.89
N GLY A 83 1.65 6.61 -26.08
CA GLY A 83 1.99 7.37 -27.27
C GLY A 83 3.34 6.98 -27.89
N CYS A 84 3.94 5.86 -27.46
CA CYS A 84 5.22 5.37 -27.95
C CYS A 84 5.29 3.83 -27.96
N ASP A 85 6.07 3.29 -28.89
CA ASP A 85 6.27 1.84 -29.03
C ASP A 85 7.37 1.31 -28.09
N CYS A 86 7.12 1.38 -26.78
CA CYS A 86 8.10 0.97 -25.77
C CYS A 86 7.95 -0.48 -25.30
N LEU A 87 6.76 -1.08 -25.43
CA LEU A 87 6.52 -2.47 -25.07
C LEU A 87 6.61 -3.38 -26.30
N PRO A 88 7.21 -4.59 -26.17
CA PRO A 88 7.34 -5.51 -27.27
C PRO A 88 5.96 -6.00 -27.77
N THR A 89 5.73 -5.85 -29.06
CA THR A 89 4.54 -6.33 -29.79
C THR A 89 4.97 -7.43 -30.76
N GLY A 90 4.39 -8.63 -30.65
CA GLY A 90 4.70 -9.75 -31.54
C GLY A 90 4.09 -11.08 -31.08
N VAL A 91 4.00 -12.04 -32.01
CA VAL A 91 3.42 -13.39 -31.79
C VAL A 91 4.35 -14.28 -30.95
N VAL A 92 5.62 -13.91 -30.84
CA VAL A 92 6.61 -14.64 -30.05
C VAL A 92 6.42 -14.28 -28.56
N PRO A 93 6.25 -15.24 -27.64
CA PRO A 93 6.07 -14.94 -26.22
C PRO A 93 7.36 -14.38 -25.64
N VAL A 94 7.42 -13.06 -25.41
CA VAL A 94 8.58 -12.42 -24.77
C VAL A 94 8.25 -11.68 -23.47
N THR A 95 6.96 -11.45 -23.17
CA THR A 95 6.53 -10.78 -21.93
C THR A 95 6.12 -11.78 -20.86
N PHE A 96 7.10 -12.31 -20.13
CA PHE A 96 6.91 -13.13 -18.91
C PHE A 96 7.18 -12.33 -17.61
N LYS A 97 7.56 -11.04 -17.72
CA LYS A 97 7.91 -10.21 -16.56
C LYS A 97 6.76 -9.29 -16.15
N PRO A 98 6.42 -9.19 -14.85
CA PRO A 98 5.57 -8.12 -14.35
C PRO A 98 6.13 -6.77 -14.79
N THR A 99 5.31 -5.98 -15.47
CA THR A 99 5.71 -4.67 -16.02
C THR A 99 4.84 -3.60 -15.40
N PHE A 100 5.46 -2.56 -14.83
CA PHE A 100 4.76 -1.45 -14.19
C PHE A 100 4.98 -0.18 -14.99
N LEU A 101 3.88 0.49 -15.33
CA LEU A 101 3.89 1.79 -15.98
C LEU A 101 3.54 2.85 -14.92
N ARG A 102 4.43 3.82 -14.74
CA ARG A 102 4.22 4.96 -13.84
C ARG A 102 4.55 6.24 -14.60
N TYR A 103 3.86 7.32 -14.24
CA TYR A 103 4.15 8.63 -14.78
C TYR A 103 5.55 9.11 -14.36
N ALA A 104 6.29 9.69 -15.30
CA ALA A 104 7.53 10.41 -15.08
C ALA A 104 7.53 11.66 -15.98
N LYS A 105 8.23 12.73 -15.56
CA LYS A 105 8.56 13.85 -16.45
C LYS A 105 9.82 13.49 -17.25
N GLU A 106 9.95 14.07 -18.45
CA GLU A 106 11.20 14.02 -19.23
C GLU A 106 12.43 14.44 -18.40
#